data_AF-A0A9P8CJJ5-F1
#
_entry.id   AF-A0A9P8CJJ5-F1
#
_cell.length_a   1.000
_cell.length_b   1.000
_cell.length_c   1.000
_cell.angle_alpha   90.00
_cell.angle_beta   90.00
_cell.angle_gamma   90.00
#
_symmetry.space_group_name_H-M   'P 1'
#
loop_
_entity.id
_entity.type
_entity.pdbx_description
1 polymer ?
#
loop_
_entity_poly.entity_id
_entity_poly.type
_entity_poly.pdbx_seq_one_letter_code
_entity_poly.pdbx_strand_id
1 'polypeptide(L)'
;MVANESHQIDTIACERGWFHGDKEDECYQTIHMYMNDELSLEVAIEAITKPTDEICSSAWEPSKESSVERNLWKLHYGILHTAKKTPWRDTAAHNKLVDLVRGPKAHPDPHSSEGVAQNFCFSKNIWSNLGMLGPSTRECWNNSPGCGSGYSVPEIHAWTNINAFVARLTETELSPFWIYCIWAMRSGLEDEHKLDSYIPVATVWPSFLGRSCSIDRRT
;
A
#
# COMPACT_ATOMS: atom_id res chain seq x y z
N MET A 1 5.36 4.46 30.45
CA MET A 1 5.30 5.13 29.13
C MET A 1 4.84 4.09 28.13
N VAL A 2 3.61 4.21 27.63
CA VAL A 2 3.11 3.33 26.56
C VAL A 2 3.90 3.70 25.30
N ALA A 3 4.59 2.76 24.68
CA ALA A 3 5.24 3.01 23.39
C ALA A 3 4.19 3.58 22.42
N ASN A 4 4.55 4.60 21.64
CA ASN A 4 3.71 5.08 20.54
C ASN A 4 3.27 3.85 19.71
N GLU A 5 1.97 3.69 19.45
CA GLU A 5 1.42 2.51 18.77
C GLU A 5 2.10 2.24 17.43
N SER A 6 2.53 3.30 16.72
CA SER A 6 3.36 3.19 15.52
C SER A 6 4.66 2.39 15.75
N HIS A 7 5.31 2.57 16.90
CA HIS A 7 6.51 1.82 17.27
C HIS A 7 6.17 0.37 17.62
N GLN A 8 5.03 0.13 18.27
CA GLN A 8 4.55 -1.23 18.54
C GLN A 8 4.29 -1.99 17.23
N ILE A 9 3.71 -1.33 16.22
CA ILE A 9 3.48 -1.90 14.89
C ILE A 9 4.81 -2.19 14.18
N ASP A 10 5.82 -1.32 14.29
CA ASP A 10 7.17 -1.62 13.78
C ASP A 10 7.77 -2.85 14.47
N THR A 11 7.63 -2.98 15.80
CA THR A 11 8.12 -4.16 16.54
C THR A 11 7.40 -5.43 16.09
N ILE A 12 6.08 -5.40 15.97
CA ILE A 12 5.27 -6.53 15.48
C ILE A 12 5.69 -6.91 14.06
N ALA A 13 5.92 -5.94 13.19
CA ALA A 13 6.36 -6.21 11.82
C ALA A 13 7.68 -6.98 11.79
N CYS A 14 8.65 -6.61 12.64
CA CYS A 14 9.90 -7.35 12.78
C CYS A 14 9.68 -8.77 13.33
N GLU A 15 8.91 -8.91 14.42
CA GLU A 15 8.69 -10.20 15.10
C GLU A 15 7.90 -11.19 14.24
N ARG A 16 6.92 -10.70 13.48
CA ARG A 16 6.03 -11.50 12.62
C ARG A 16 6.55 -11.64 11.18
N GLY A 17 7.68 -11.01 10.85
CA GLY A 17 8.23 -11.01 9.50
C GLY A 17 7.31 -10.36 8.46
N TRP A 18 6.61 -9.29 8.83
CA TRP A 18 5.81 -8.53 7.88
C TRP A 18 6.72 -7.78 6.92
N PHE A 19 6.30 -7.68 5.65
CA PHE A 19 6.97 -6.78 4.73
C PHE A 19 6.75 -5.34 5.19
N HIS A 20 7.85 -4.63 5.40
CA HIS A 20 7.87 -3.25 5.83
C HIS A 20 8.92 -2.47 5.05
N GLY A 21 8.79 -1.13 5.03
CA GLY A 21 9.85 -0.29 4.51
C GLY A 21 11.10 -0.38 5.38
N ASP A 22 12.26 -0.42 4.73
CA ASP A 22 13.56 -0.39 5.41
C ASP A 22 13.88 1.06 5.81
N LYS A 23 14.23 1.29 7.09
CA LYS A 23 14.51 2.63 7.62
C LYS A 23 15.75 3.27 6.98
N GLU A 24 16.64 2.45 6.44
CA GLU A 24 17.84 2.91 5.75
C GLU A 24 17.60 3.16 4.25
N ASP A 25 16.43 2.77 3.73
CA ASP A 25 16.08 2.94 2.32
C ASP A 25 15.55 4.35 2.02
N GLU A 26 16.12 4.97 0.99
CA GLU A 26 15.82 6.35 0.58
C GLU A 26 14.35 6.54 0.18
N CYS A 27 13.74 5.53 -0.46
CA CYS A 27 12.32 5.60 -0.85
C CYS A 27 11.43 5.62 0.39
N TYR A 28 11.72 4.78 1.38
CA TYR A 28 10.97 4.79 2.63
C TYR A 28 11.19 6.08 3.45
N GLN A 29 12.40 6.62 3.49
CA GLN A 29 12.67 7.91 4.11
C GLN A 29 11.89 9.05 3.43
N THR A 30 11.84 9.05 2.09
CA THR A 30 11.06 10.02 1.32
C THR A 30 9.57 9.96 1.68
N ILE A 31 9.00 8.75 1.83
CA ILE A 31 7.62 8.57 2.27
C ILE A 31 7.42 9.18 3.66
N HIS A 32 8.33 8.93 4.62
CA HIS A 32 8.24 9.50 5.97
C HIS A 32 8.31 11.02 5.96
N MET A 33 9.27 11.59 5.24
CA MET A 33 9.43 13.05 5.13
C MET A 33 8.18 13.70 4.52
N TYR A 34 7.63 13.11 3.44
CA TYR A 34 6.37 13.57 2.87
C TYR A 34 5.21 13.48 3.88
N MET A 35 5.09 12.36 4.60
CA MET A 35 4.04 12.18 5.60
C MET A 35 4.11 13.20 6.74
N ASN A 36 5.31 13.66 7.09
CA ASN A 36 5.57 14.69 8.10
C ASN A 36 5.52 16.14 7.56
N ASP A 37 5.09 16.34 6.31
CA ASP A 37 5.03 17.66 5.64
C ASP A 37 6.40 18.32 5.45
N GLU A 38 7.48 17.54 5.46
CA GLU A 38 8.85 18.01 5.21
C GLU A 38 9.17 18.11 3.71
N LEU A 39 8.41 17.40 2.88
CA LEU A 39 8.52 17.42 1.41
C LEU A 39 7.16 17.74 0.77
N SER A 40 7.18 18.45 -0.36
CA SER A 40 5.99 18.57 -1.22
C SER A 40 5.72 17.24 -1.94
N LEU A 41 4.48 17.07 -2.43
CA LEU A 41 4.09 15.88 -3.18
C LEU A 41 4.96 15.71 -4.44
N GLU A 42 5.22 16.81 -5.16
CA GLU A 42 5.99 16.80 -6.41
C GLU A 42 7.42 16.32 -6.16
N VAL A 43 8.07 16.84 -5.11
CA VAL A 43 9.43 16.44 -4.74
C VAL A 43 9.48 14.99 -4.29
N ALA A 44 8.47 14.53 -3.54
CA ALA A 44 8.38 13.15 -3.10
C ALA A 44 8.19 12.18 -4.29
N ILE A 45 7.32 12.53 -5.26
CA ILE A 45 7.12 11.74 -6.48
C ILE A 45 8.42 11.65 -7.26
N GLU A 46 9.08 12.78 -7.51
CA GLU A 46 10.35 12.80 -8.25
C GLU A 46 11.41 11.92 -7.57
N ALA A 47 11.57 12.03 -6.26
CA ALA A 47 12.53 11.21 -5.51
C ALA A 47 12.20 9.71 -5.55
N ILE A 48 10.92 9.35 -5.58
CA ILE A 48 10.46 7.95 -5.65
C ILE A 48 10.62 7.36 -7.05
N THR A 49 10.30 8.12 -8.11
CA THR A 49 10.23 7.58 -9.48
C THR A 49 11.60 7.60 -10.17
N LYS A 50 12.42 8.62 -9.90
CA LYS A 50 13.71 8.84 -10.56
C LYS A 50 14.66 7.64 -10.54
N PRO A 51 14.89 6.93 -9.42
CA PRO A 51 15.80 5.79 -9.43
C PRO A 51 15.36 4.68 -10.40
N THR A 52 14.05 4.47 -10.52
CA THR A 52 13.50 3.49 -11.46
C THR A 52 13.57 3.98 -12.90
N ASP A 53 13.25 5.26 -13.15
CA ASP A 53 13.32 5.86 -14.49
C ASP A 53 14.72 5.83 -15.09
N GLU A 54 15.74 6.12 -14.26
CA GLU A 54 17.15 6.08 -14.66
C GLU A 54 17.59 4.66 -15.05
N ILE A 55 17.16 3.65 -14.30
CA ILE A 55 17.43 2.25 -14.64
C ILE A 55 16.76 1.88 -15.96
N CYS A 56 15.48 2.23 -16.13
CA CYS A 56 14.71 1.92 -17.33
C CYS A 56 15.23 2.61 -18.60
N SER A 57 15.72 3.85 -18.46
CA SER A 57 16.21 4.66 -19.58
C SER A 57 17.66 4.33 -19.99
N SER A 58 18.36 3.52 -19.19
CA SER A 58 19.74 3.12 -19.46
C SER A 58 19.83 1.89 -20.39
N ALA A 59 21.02 1.60 -20.94
CA ALA A 59 21.22 0.46 -21.83
C ALA A 59 20.82 -0.87 -21.16
N TRP A 60 20.09 -1.75 -21.86
CA TRP A 60 19.58 -2.98 -21.24
C TRP A 60 20.68 -3.91 -20.70
N GLU A 61 20.48 -4.39 -19.47
CA GLU A 61 21.28 -5.45 -18.84
C GLU A 61 20.36 -6.37 -18.02
N PRO A 62 20.55 -7.70 -18.03
CA PRO A 62 19.66 -8.64 -17.33
C PRO A 62 19.51 -8.39 -15.82
N SER A 63 20.52 -7.80 -15.17
CA SER A 63 20.50 -7.46 -13.75
C SER A 63 19.50 -6.34 -13.41
N LYS A 64 19.18 -5.45 -14.37
CA LYS A 64 18.33 -4.27 -14.17
C LYS A 64 16.88 -4.62 -13.87
N GLU A 65 16.42 -5.75 -14.42
CA GLU A 65 15.11 -6.29 -14.15
C GLU A 65 14.91 -6.50 -12.64
N SER A 66 15.84 -7.21 -11.99
CA SER A 66 15.76 -7.44 -10.54
C SER A 66 15.83 -6.15 -9.71
N SER A 67 16.49 -5.11 -10.23
CA SER A 67 16.65 -3.83 -9.54
C SER A 67 15.38 -2.98 -9.58
N VAL A 68 14.75 -2.85 -10.73
CA VAL A 68 13.49 -2.10 -10.85
C VAL A 68 12.37 -2.80 -10.10
N GLU A 69 12.25 -4.13 -10.23
CA GLU A 69 11.23 -4.89 -9.49
C GLU A 69 11.41 -4.66 -7.99
N ARG A 70 12.65 -4.72 -7.50
CA ARG A 70 12.99 -4.43 -6.11
C ARG A 70 12.61 -3.01 -5.70
N ASN A 71 12.84 -2.00 -6.54
CA ASN A 71 12.44 -0.61 -6.25
C ASN A 71 10.92 -0.49 -6.13
N LEU A 72 10.16 -1.12 -7.02
CA LEU A 72 8.71 -1.13 -6.98
C LEU A 72 8.17 -1.86 -5.74
N TRP A 73 8.77 -3.00 -5.36
CA TRP A 73 8.46 -3.68 -4.10
C TRP A 73 8.69 -2.77 -2.89
N LYS A 74 9.86 -2.13 -2.82
CA LYS A 74 10.23 -1.20 -1.74
C LYS A 74 9.23 -0.05 -1.60
N LEU A 75 8.86 0.58 -2.72
CA LEU A 75 7.86 1.63 -2.75
C LEU A 75 6.53 1.18 -2.15
N HIS A 76 5.97 0.08 -2.67
CA HIS A 76 4.66 -0.36 -2.21
C HIS A 76 4.70 -0.89 -0.77
N TYR A 77 5.76 -1.59 -0.35
CA TYR A 77 5.93 -1.97 1.06
C TYR A 77 6.09 -0.78 1.99
N GLY A 78 6.80 0.25 1.57
CA GLY A 78 6.91 1.50 2.31
C GLY A 78 5.56 2.17 2.52
N ILE A 79 4.77 2.32 1.46
CA ILE A 79 3.43 2.93 1.51
C ILE A 79 2.49 2.07 2.36
N LEU A 80 2.41 0.77 2.12
CA LEU A 80 1.51 -0.15 2.82
C LEU A 80 1.85 -0.27 4.31
N HIS A 81 3.14 -0.31 4.66
CA HIS A 81 3.54 -0.33 6.07
C HIS A 81 3.27 1.00 6.77
N THR A 82 3.46 2.12 6.07
CA THR A 82 3.08 3.44 6.60
C THR A 82 1.56 3.50 6.82
N ALA A 83 0.76 2.98 5.88
CA ALA A 83 -0.69 2.87 6.03
C ALA A 83 -1.12 2.02 7.24
N LYS A 84 -0.40 0.93 7.57
CA LYS A 84 -0.67 0.17 8.81
C LYS A 84 -0.51 1.04 10.06
N LYS A 85 0.46 1.95 10.06
CA LYS A 85 0.78 2.83 11.20
C LYS A 85 -0.10 4.06 11.29
N THR A 86 -0.73 4.46 10.18
CA THR A 86 -1.64 5.61 10.13
C THR A 86 -3.05 5.22 10.59
N PRO A 87 -3.58 5.77 11.70
CA PRO A 87 -4.93 5.47 12.15
C PRO A 87 -5.97 5.72 11.05
N TRP A 88 -6.85 4.75 10.79
CA TRP A 88 -7.82 4.81 9.68
C TRP A 88 -8.77 6.01 9.72
N ARG A 89 -8.98 6.56 10.92
CA ARG A 89 -9.81 7.77 11.13
C ARG A 89 -9.10 9.04 10.72
N ASP A 90 -7.76 9.04 10.65
CA ASP A 90 -6.98 10.15 10.11
C ASP A 90 -7.10 10.17 8.58
N THR A 91 -8.19 10.76 8.12
CA THR A 91 -8.50 10.84 6.70
C THR A 91 -7.49 11.70 5.95
N ALA A 92 -6.92 12.72 6.58
CA ALA A 92 -5.94 13.58 5.94
C ALA A 92 -4.64 12.80 5.64
N ALA A 93 -4.12 12.08 6.63
CA ALA A 93 -2.93 11.25 6.43
C ALA A 93 -3.17 10.09 5.44
N HIS A 94 -4.34 9.45 5.48
CA HIS A 94 -4.69 8.42 4.47
C HIS A 94 -4.81 9.00 3.06
N ASN A 95 -5.34 10.23 2.91
CA ASN A 95 -5.39 10.90 1.60
C ASN A 95 -3.99 11.23 1.08
N LYS A 96 -3.05 11.66 1.94
CA LYS A 96 -1.64 11.84 1.56
C LYS A 96 -1.02 10.55 1.00
N LEU A 97 -1.27 9.40 1.63
CA LEU A 97 -0.81 8.10 1.11
C LEU A 97 -1.47 7.73 -0.22
N VAL A 98 -2.75 8.07 -0.41
CA VAL A 98 -3.44 7.89 -1.70
C VAL A 98 -2.80 8.77 -2.78
N ASP A 99 -2.45 10.01 -2.46
CA ASP A 99 -1.76 10.93 -3.37
C ASP A 99 -0.37 10.42 -3.74
N LEU A 100 0.36 9.78 -2.81
CA LEU A 100 1.63 9.09 -3.08
C LEU A 100 1.50 7.86 -3.98
N VAL A 101 0.32 7.27 -4.14
CA VAL A 101 0.07 6.20 -5.13
C VAL A 101 -0.39 6.81 -6.45
N ARG A 102 -1.23 7.84 -6.40
CA ARG A 102 -1.73 8.56 -7.57
C ARG A 102 -0.62 9.27 -8.34
N GLY A 103 0.31 9.88 -7.62
CA GLY A 103 1.45 10.63 -8.17
C GLY A 103 2.28 9.80 -9.14
N PRO A 104 2.89 8.68 -8.68
CA PRO A 104 3.58 7.75 -9.55
C PRO A 104 2.67 7.24 -10.68
N LYS A 105 1.40 6.90 -10.43
CA LYS A 105 0.48 6.46 -11.51
C LYS A 105 0.32 7.48 -12.64
N ALA A 106 0.34 8.77 -12.31
CA ALA A 106 0.26 9.87 -13.26
C ALA A 106 1.61 10.30 -13.83
N HIS A 107 2.73 9.76 -13.29
CA HIS A 107 4.06 10.03 -13.76
C HIS A 107 4.28 9.41 -15.15
N PRO A 108 4.93 10.11 -16.09
CA PRO A 108 5.19 9.57 -17.42
C PRO A 108 6.00 8.27 -17.34
N ASP A 109 5.58 7.26 -18.11
CA ASP A 109 6.33 6.03 -18.22
C ASP A 109 7.69 6.28 -18.92
N PRO A 110 8.81 5.76 -18.37
CA PRO A 110 10.12 5.93 -18.98
C PRO A 110 10.17 5.23 -20.35
N HIS A 111 10.91 5.81 -21.28
CA HIS A 111 11.14 5.19 -22.58
C HIS A 111 11.96 3.90 -22.42
N SER A 112 11.30 2.75 -22.41
CA SER A 112 11.98 1.45 -22.38
C SER A 112 12.79 1.28 -23.67
N SER A 113 14.10 1.04 -23.52
CA SER A 113 14.90 0.49 -24.61
C SER A 113 14.36 -0.89 -25.02
N GLU A 114 14.44 -1.24 -26.31
CA GLU A 114 13.97 -2.52 -26.82
C GLU A 114 14.70 -3.67 -26.10
N GLY A 115 13.96 -4.53 -25.38
CA GLY A 115 14.51 -5.71 -24.69
C GLY A 115 14.11 -5.87 -23.22
N VAL A 116 13.73 -4.80 -22.53
CA VAL A 116 13.30 -4.84 -21.12
C VAL A 116 11.91 -5.50 -20.95
N ALA A 117 11.12 -5.56 -22.02
CA ALA A 117 9.65 -5.71 -21.96
C ALA A 117 9.07 -7.13 -21.99
N GLN A 118 9.81 -8.18 -21.60
CA GLN A 118 9.28 -9.56 -21.67
C GLN A 118 8.80 -10.15 -20.34
N ASN A 119 9.14 -9.56 -19.19
CA ASN A 119 8.71 -10.05 -17.88
C ASN A 119 7.58 -9.20 -17.30
N PHE A 120 6.70 -9.83 -16.51
CA PHE A 120 5.42 -9.28 -16.04
C PHE A 120 5.56 -7.95 -15.28
N CYS A 121 6.67 -7.76 -14.59
CA CYS A 121 7.04 -6.55 -13.85
C CYS A 121 7.46 -5.37 -14.76
N PHE A 122 7.66 -5.62 -16.06
CA PHE A 122 8.30 -4.73 -17.03
C PHE A 122 7.46 -4.50 -18.28
N SER A 123 6.14 -4.48 -18.13
CA SER A 123 5.31 -3.91 -19.20
C SER A 123 5.85 -2.52 -19.57
N LYS A 124 5.67 -2.09 -20.82
CA LYS A 124 6.08 -0.74 -21.28
C LYS A 124 5.53 0.41 -20.41
N ASN A 125 4.59 0.09 -19.54
CA ASN A 125 3.79 0.96 -18.70
C ASN A 125 4.02 0.59 -17.22
N ILE A 126 5.14 1.02 -16.65
CA ILE A 126 5.55 0.70 -15.26
C ILE A 126 4.66 1.42 -14.26
N TRP A 127 4.53 2.73 -14.47
CA TRP A 127 3.86 3.65 -13.59
C TRP A 127 2.36 3.65 -13.79
N SER A 128 1.91 3.75 -15.05
CA SER A 128 0.48 3.80 -15.36
C SER A 128 -0.29 2.54 -14.95
N ASN A 129 0.36 1.37 -14.96
CA ASN A 129 -0.25 0.11 -14.53
C ASN A 129 -0.08 -0.21 -13.04
N LEU A 130 0.87 0.43 -12.33
CA LEU A 130 1.23 0.11 -10.95
C LEU A 130 1.41 -1.40 -10.71
N GLY A 131 2.17 -2.07 -11.58
CA GLY A 131 2.18 -3.55 -11.68
C GLY A 131 2.46 -4.29 -10.36
N MET A 132 3.25 -3.69 -9.47
CA MET A 132 3.61 -4.28 -8.17
C MET A 132 2.64 -3.96 -7.03
N LEU A 133 1.73 -3.00 -7.18
CA LEU A 133 0.79 -2.63 -6.14
C LEU A 133 -0.10 -3.81 -5.74
N GLY A 134 -0.61 -4.56 -6.72
CA GLY A 134 -1.46 -5.73 -6.48
C GLY A 134 -0.75 -6.83 -5.66
N PRO A 135 0.38 -7.37 -6.14
CA PRO A 135 1.19 -8.34 -5.40
C PRO A 135 1.58 -7.87 -3.99
N SER A 136 2.09 -6.64 -3.85
CA SER A 136 2.48 -6.10 -2.53
C SER A 136 1.30 -5.97 -1.58
N THR A 137 0.13 -5.56 -2.06
CA THR A 137 -1.08 -5.49 -1.24
C THR A 137 -1.53 -6.89 -0.82
N ARG A 138 -1.42 -7.89 -1.70
CA ARG A 138 -1.76 -9.29 -1.40
C ARG A 138 -0.85 -9.89 -0.32
N GLU A 139 0.44 -9.61 -0.37
CA GLU A 139 1.39 -10.08 0.64
C GLU A 139 1.16 -9.40 1.98
N CYS A 140 0.96 -8.08 1.97
CA CYS A 140 0.57 -7.31 3.15
C CYS A 140 -0.76 -7.81 3.75
N TRP A 141 -1.68 -8.30 2.91
CA TRP A 141 -2.95 -8.89 3.34
C TRP A 141 -2.76 -10.20 4.12
N ASN A 142 -1.69 -10.96 3.86
CA ASN A 142 -1.39 -12.18 4.64
C ASN A 142 -0.95 -11.89 6.09
N ASN A 143 -0.74 -10.62 6.44
CA ASN A 143 -0.42 -10.20 7.81
C ASN A 143 -1.66 -10.05 8.71
N SER A 144 -2.79 -10.68 8.35
CA SER A 144 -4.01 -10.61 9.14
C SER A 144 -3.78 -11.16 10.57
N PRO A 145 -4.45 -10.58 11.58
CA PRO A 145 -4.30 -11.03 12.96
C PRO A 145 -4.72 -12.49 13.14
N GLY A 146 -4.05 -13.20 14.03
CA GLY A 146 -4.44 -14.58 14.37
C GLY A 146 -4.04 -15.65 13.35
N CYS A 147 -3.10 -15.36 12.44
CA CYS A 147 -2.42 -16.35 11.58
C CYS A 147 -1.57 -17.34 12.40
N GLY A 148 -2.22 -18.16 13.25
CA GLY A 148 -1.63 -19.31 13.94
C GLY A 148 -1.08 -19.09 15.36
N SER A 149 -1.12 -17.87 15.94
CA SER A 149 -0.57 -17.63 17.28
C SER A 149 -1.13 -16.40 18.01
N GLY A 150 -2.46 -16.30 18.15
CA GLY A 150 -3.12 -15.18 18.82
C GLY A 150 -2.90 -13.84 18.11
N TYR A 151 -3.38 -12.75 18.69
CA TYR A 151 -3.21 -11.39 18.17
C TYR A 151 -3.18 -10.36 19.31
N SER A 152 -2.67 -9.16 19.00
CA SER A 152 -2.66 -8.02 19.92
C SER A 152 -3.57 -6.90 19.41
N VAL A 153 -3.94 -5.96 20.29
CA VAL A 153 -4.76 -4.79 19.88
C VAL A 153 -4.06 -3.94 18.81
N PRO A 154 -2.76 -3.61 18.89
CA PRO A 154 -2.06 -2.92 17.81
C PRO A 154 -2.05 -3.70 16.48
N GLU A 155 -2.06 -5.02 16.52
CA GLU A 155 -2.15 -5.88 15.33
C GLU A 155 -3.52 -5.72 14.65
N ILE A 156 -4.61 -5.69 15.43
CA ILE A 156 -5.98 -5.41 14.93
C ILE A 156 -6.07 -3.99 14.35
N HIS A 157 -5.48 -3.00 15.03
CA HIS A 157 -5.46 -1.62 14.54
C HIS A 157 -4.68 -1.50 13.23
N ALA A 158 -3.48 -2.07 13.15
CA ALA A 158 -2.68 -2.11 11.92
C ALA A 158 -3.45 -2.77 10.77
N TRP A 159 -4.17 -3.85 11.07
CA TRP A 159 -5.00 -4.55 10.10
C TRP A 159 -6.21 -3.73 9.62
N THR A 160 -6.86 -3.02 10.53
CA THR A 160 -7.96 -2.11 10.22
C THR A 160 -7.49 -0.92 9.38
N ASN A 161 -6.33 -0.36 9.74
CA ASN A 161 -5.72 0.78 9.06
C ASN A 161 -5.38 0.45 7.61
N ILE A 162 -4.73 -0.69 7.35
CA ILE A 162 -4.40 -1.08 5.98
C ILE A 162 -5.65 -1.38 5.15
N ASN A 163 -6.68 -1.98 5.75
CA ASN A 163 -7.95 -2.23 5.08
C ASN A 163 -8.67 -0.95 4.67
N ALA A 164 -8.67 0.06 5.55
CA ALA A 164 -9.22 1.36 5.23
C ALA A 164 -8.45 2.03 4.08
N PHE A 165 -7.12 1.93 4.08
CA PHE A 165 -6.29 2.45 2.97
C PHE A 165 -6.61 1.76 1.64
N VAL A 166 -6.65 0.43 1.63
CA VAL A 166 -6.93 -0.36 0.41
C VAL A 166 -8.37 -0.13 -0.10
N ALA A 167 -9.33 0.10 0.81
CA ALA A 167 -10.67 0.53 0.44
C ALA A 167 -10.67 1.88 -0.27
N ARG A 168 -9.88 2.85 0.20
CA ARG A 168 -9.71 4.16 -0.45
C ARG A 168 -9.04 4.05 -1.82
N LEU A 169 -8.06 3.16 -2.00
CA LEU A 169 -7.47 2.89 -3.31
C LEU A 169 -8.51 2.37 -4.32
N THR A 170 -9.49 1.59 -3.83
CA THR A 170 -10.61 1.11 -4.65
C THR A 170 -11.61 2.23 -4.94
N GLU A 171 -11.99 3.02 -3.93
CA GLU A 171 -12.90 4.16 -4.07
C GLU A 171 -12.37 5.21 -5.06
N THR A 172 -11.06 5.44 -5.06
CA THR A 172 -10.38 6.41 -5.93
C THR A 172 -9.96 5.84 -7.29
N GLU A 173 -10.40 4.61 -7.61
CA GLU A 173 -10.15 3.94 -8.88
C GLU A 173 -8.65 3.78 -9.22
N LEU A 174 -7.79 3.80 -8.20
CA LEU A 174 -6.36 3.57 -8.38
C LEU A 174 -6.07 2.10 -8.63
N SER A 175 -6.74 1.20 -7.91
CA SER A 175 -6.69 -0.25 -8.15
C SER A 175 -7.91 -0.95 -7.54
N PRO A 176 -8.53 -1.92 -8.25
CA PRO A 176 -9.74 -2.57 -7.79
C PRO A 176 -9.45 -3.67 -6.75
N PHE A 177 -9.63 -3.38 -5.47
CA PHE A 177 -9.47 -4.36 -4.38
C PHE A 177 -10.80 -4.83 -3.75
N TRP A 178 -11.92 -4.70 -4.47
CA TRP A 178 -13.25 -5.08 -3.96
C TRP A 178 -13.34 -6.51 -3.43
N ILE A 179 -12.54 -7.45 -3.95
CA ILE A 179 -12.55 -8.84 -3.48
C ILE A 179 -12.08 -8.96 -2.02
N TYR A 180 -11.26 -8.03 -1.55
CA TYR A 180 -10.78 -7.98 -0.16
C TYR A 180 -11.91 -7.62 0.82
N CYS A 181 -12.85 -6.76 0.39
CA CYS A 181 -14.08 -6.49 1.13
C CYS A 181 -14.85 -7.79 1.36
N ILE A 182 -15.05 -8.60 0.32
CA ILE A 182 -15.76 -9.87 0.43
C ILE A 182 -15.01 -10.81 1.38
N TRP A 183 -13.71 -10.98 1.22
CA TRP A 183 -12.93 -11.86 2.11
C TRP A 183 -12.97 -11.41 3.58
N ALA A 184 -12.89 -10.10 3.83
CA ALA A 184 -13.01 -9.54 5.17
C ALA A 184 -14.40 -9.76 5.77
N MET A 185 -15.46 -9.48 5.03
CA MET A 185 -16.84 -9.69 5.48
C MET A 185 -17.11 -11.17 5.77
N ARG A 186 -16.70 -12.07 4.88
CA ARG A 186 -16.86 -13.52 5.09
C ARG A 186 -16.11 -13.97 6.33
N SER A 187 -14.86 -13.54 6.51
CA SER A 187 -14.09 -13.90 7.70
C SER A 187 -14.70 -13.36 8.99
N GLY A 188 -15.29 -12.15 8.98
CA GLY A 188 -15.93 -11.57 10.16
C GLY A 188 -17.35 -12.09 10.46
N LEU A 189 -18.06 -12.61 9.45
CA LEU A 189 -19.45 -13.08 9.58
C LEU A 189 -19.57 -14.61 9.65
N GLU A 190 -18.64 -15.35 9.05
CA GLU A 190 -18.70 -16.81 8.93
C GLU A 190 -17.76 -17.53 9.91
N ASP A 191 -16.78 -16.85 10.52
CA ASP A 191 -15.78 -17.45 11.42
C ASP A 191 -15.82 -16.82 12.82
N GLU A 192 -16.46 -17.52 13.78
CA GLU A 192 -16.63 -17.05 15.15
C GLU A 192 -15.29 -16.78 15.87
N HIS A 193 -14.20 -17.44 15.48
CA HIS A 193 -12.88 -17.24 16.10
C HIS A 193 -12.17 -15.97 15.64
N LYS A 194 -12.73 -15.28 14.63
CA LYS A 194 -12.14 -14.09 13.99
C LYS A 194 -12.97 -12.82 14.19
N LEU A 195 -14.09 -12.91 14.90
CA LEU A 195 -15.02 -11.79 15.12
C LEU A 195 -14.29 -10.53 15.61
N ASP A 196 -13.49 -10.63 16.67
CA ASP A 196 -12.87 -9.46 17.30
C ASP A 196 -11.84 -8.75 16.39
N SER A 197 -11.14 -9.48 15.52
CA SER A 197 -10.15 -8.91 14.61
C SER A 197 -10.71 -8.49 13.25
N TYR A 198 -11.83 -9.08 12.81
CA TYR A 198 -12.42 -8.82 11.49
C TYR A 198 -13.67 -7.94 11.52
N ILE A 199 -14.38 -7.79 12.64
CA ILE A 199 -15.50 -6.83 12.73
C ILE A 199 -15.04 -5.40 12.41
N PRO A 200 -13.96 -4.85 13.02
CA PRO A 200 -13.50 -3.50 12.70
C PRO A 200 -13.19 -3.35 11.21
N VAL A 201 -12.58 -4.37 10.61
CA VAL A 201 -12.25 -4.41 9.20
C VAL A 201 -13.49 -4.42 8.32
N ALA A 202 -14.47 -5.27 8.62
CA ALA A 202 -15.72 -5.34 7.89
C ALA A 202 -16.49 -4.01 7.96
N THR A 203 -16.31 -3.20 9.00
CA THR A 203 -16.96 -1.88 9.11
C THR A 203 -16.30 -0.76 8.29
N VAL A 204 -15.00 -0.85 8.00
CA VAL A 204 -14.33 0.21 7.22
C VAL A 204 -14.70 0.16 5.74
N TRP A 205 -14.87 -1.04 5.17
CA TRP A 205 -15.15 -1.20 3.74
C TRP A 205 -16.46 -0.51 3.27
N PRO A 206 -17.62 -0.67 3.95
CA PRO A 206 -18.84 0.06 3.62
C PRO A 206 -18.71 1.58 3.73
N SER A 207 -17.82 2.09 4.59
CA SER A 207 -17.65 3.53 4.80
C SER A 207 -17.08 4.25 3.57
N PHE A 208 -16.36 3.52 2.72
CA PHE A 208 -15.75 4.00 1.48
C PHE A 208 -16.52 3.50 0.25
N LEU A 209 -16.78 2.20 0.15
CA LEU A 209 -17.45 1.62 -1.03
C LEU A 209 -18.98 1.85 -1.04
N GLY A 210 -19.58 2.17 0.10
CA GLY A 210 -21.01 2.48 0.20
C GLY A 210 -21.39 3.87 -0.34
N ARG A 211 -20.42 4.78 -0.50
CA ARG A 211 -20.65 6.15 -1.01
C ARG A 211 -20.82 6.20 -2.52
N SER A 212 -20.14 5.31 -3.25
CA SER A 212 -20.25 5.15 -4.70
C SER A 212 -21.61 4.61 -5.16
N CYS A 213 -22.43 4.10 -4.22
CA CYS A 213 -23.80 3.66 -4.47
C CYS A 213 -24.85 4.73 -4.06
N SER A 214 -24.47 6.01 -4.03
CA SER A 214 -25.47 7.08 -4.15
C SER A 214 -25.85 7.20 -5.63
N ILE A 215 -26.79 6.33 -6.01
CA ILE A 215 -27.58 6.47 -7.23
C ILE A 215 -28.01 7.92 -7.34
N ASP A 216 -27.67 8.52 -8.47
CA ASP A 216 -28.26 9.73 -9.00
C ASP A 216 -29.79 9.59 -8.93
N ARG A 217 -30.37 10.13 -7.86
CA ARG A 217 -31.78 10.46 -7.76
C ARG A 217 -31.89 11.97 -7.83
N ARG A 218 -31.52 12.57 -8.97
CA ARG A 218 -32.10 13.84 -9.45
C ARG A 218 -31.53 14.21 -10.83
N THR A 219 -32.22 13.77 -11.89
CA THR A 219 -32.95 14.64 -12.84
C THR A 219 -33.79 13.80 -13.78
#